data_AF-A0A1Z4M1H5-F1
#
_entry.id   AF-A0A1Z4M1H5-F1
#
_cell.length_a   1.000
_cell.length_b   1.000
_cell.length_c   1.000
_cell.angle_alpha   90.00
_cell.angle_beta   90.00
_cell.angle_gamma   90.00
#
_symmetry.space_group_name_H-M   'P 1'
#
loop_
_entity.id
_entity.type
_entity.pdbx_description
1 polymer ?
#
loop_
_entity_poly.entity_id
_entity_poly.type
_entity_poly.pdbx_seq_one_letter_code
_entity_poly.pdbx_strand_id
1 'polypeptide(L)'
;MKYSEINRLEKLIRRLHCKTLPYDVEREIFKFRKPGYDYLFKIVDESTLSEDQVANILRTLCAMRGHGEIELFINKLFSLVEDERLKVSLTASYLLEFLLQMKENLDYLDIPLEREQLMRFINK
;
A
#
# COMPACT_ATOMS: atom_id res chain seq x y z
N MET A 1 -8.54 17.67 6.13
CA MET A 1 -8.53 16.93 7.41
C MET A 1 -8.21 17.92 8.52
N LYS A 2 -8.92 17.89 9.67
CA LYS A 2 -8.65 18.80 10.79
C LYS A 2 -7.33 18.43 11.48
N TYR A 3 -6.67 19.39 12.13
CA TYR A 3 -5.40 19.15 12.83
C TYR A 3 -5.48 18.04 13.89
N SER A 4 -6.61 17.93 14.60
CA SER A 4 -6.87 16.85 15.56
C SER A 4 -6.92 15.46 14.93
N GLU A 5 -7.36 15.36 13.67
CA GLU A 5 -7.45 14.11 12.91
C GLU A 5 -6.06 13.67 12.41
N ILE A 6 -5.21 14.62 11.98
CA ILE A 6 -3.82 14.37 11.60
C ILE A 6 -3.03 13.80 12.79
N ASN A 7 -3.09 14.48 13.94
CA ASN A 7 -2.43 14.01 15.16
C ASN A 7 -2.92 12.62 15.61
N ARG A 8 -4.18 12.29 15.34
CA ARG A 8 -4.73 10.96 15.64
C ARG A 8 -4.20 9.91 14.68
N LEU A 9 -4.12 10.21 13.38
CA LEU A 9 -3.58 9.31 12.37
C LEU A 9 -2.08 9.04 12.59
N GLU A 10 -1.29 10.07 12.90
CA GLU A 10 0.13 9.92 13.26
C GLU A 10 0.33 9.00 14.46
N LYS A 11 -0.50 9.12 15.49
CA LYS A 11 -0.48 8.21 16.65
C LYS A 11 -0.81 6.77 16.25
N LEU A 12 -1.75 6.57 15.33
CA LEU A 12 -2.06 5.23 14.80
C LEU A 12 -0.90 4.67 13.99
N ILE A 13 -0.20 5.49 13.20
CA ILE A 13 0.99 5.10 12.43
C ILE A 13 2.13 4.65 13.33
N ARG A 14 2.37 5.35 14.45
CA ARG A 14 3.36 4.89 15.44
C ARG A 14 3.04 3.50 16.00
N ARG A 15 1.75 3.14 16.05
CA ARG A 15 1.31 1.79 16.45
C ARG A 15 1.41 0.76 15.32
N LEU A 16 1.71 1.15 14.08
CA LEU A 16 2.02 0.24 12.96
C LEU A 16 3.41 -0.41 13.06
N HIS A 17 4.22 -0.07 14.07
CA HIS A 17 5.52 -0.71 14.30
C HIS A 17 5.42 -2.14 14.87
N CYS A 18 4.22 -2.64 15.15
CA CYS A 18 4.04 -4.01 15.63
C CYS A 18 4.28 -5.03 14.51
N LYS A 19 4.89 -6.17 14.85
CA LYS A 19 5.16 -7.29 13.92
C LYS A 19 3.91 -7.72 13.14
N THR A 20 2.75 -7.62 13.78
CA THR A 20 1.41 -7.76 13.20
C THR A 20 0.64 -6.46 13.40
N LEU A 21 -0.11 -6.05 12.38
CA LEU A 21 -1.00 -4.90 12.45
C LEU A 21 -2.19 -5.24 13.37
N PRO A 22 -2.37 -4.57 14.52
CA PRO A 22 -3.52 -4.82 15.36
C PRO A 22 -4.83 -4.41 14.65
N TYR A 23 -5.84 -5.28 14.72
CA TYR A 23 -7.13 -5.07 14.04
C TYR A 23 -7.85 -3.77 14.46
N ASP A 24 -7.66 -3.34 15.71
CA ASP A 24 -8.19 -2.06 16.20
C ASP A 24 -7.52 -0.87 15.51
N VAL A 25 -6.21 -0.93 15.27
CA VAL A 25 -5.47 0.14 14.58
C VAL A 25 -5.91 0.24 13.13
N GLU A 26 -6.02 -0.90 12.42
CA GLU A 26 -6.50 -0.95 11.05
C GLU A 26 -7.90 -0.35 10.93
N ARG A 27 -8.86 -0.81 11.75
CA ARG A 27 -10.24 -0.27 11.73
C ARG A 27 -10.31 1.23 12.00
N GLU A 28 -9.49 1.76 12.89
CA GLU A 28 -9.46 3.20 13.15
C GLU A 28 -8.91 3.98 11.96
N ILE A 29 -7.87 3.47 11.29
CA ILE A 29 -7.31 4.10 10.08
C ILE A 29 -8.35 4.13 8.94
N PHE A 30 -9.10 3.05 8.75
CA PHE A 30 -10.13 2.97 7.71
C PHE A 30 -11.22 4.05 7.84
N LYS A 31 -11.50 4.54 9.06
CA LYS A 31 -12.49 5.62 9.29
C LYS A 31 -12.09 6.92 8.62
N PHE A 32 -10.80 7.13 8.34
CA PHE A 32 -10.29 8.33 7.68
C PHE A 32 -10.47 8.30 6.15
N ARG A 33 -10.88 7.17 5.56
CA ARG A 33 -11.17 7.02 4.11
C ARG A 33 -10.05 7.60 3.24
N LYS A 34 -10.39 8.34 2.17
CA LYS A 34 -9.45 8.97 1.25
C LYS A 34 -8.42 9.89 1.94
N PRO A 35 -8.79 10.79 2.88
CA PRO A 35 -7.79 11.55 3.64
C PRO A 35 -6.74 10.70 4.35
N GLY A 36 -7.16 9.57 4.94
CA GLY A 36 -6.23 8.62 5.56
C GLY A 36 -5.35 7.93 4.54
N TYR A 37 -5.93 7.52 3.41
CA TYR A 37 -5.20 6.95 2.29
C TYR A 37 -4.13 7.90 1.75
N ASP A 38 -4.50 9.13 1.39
CA ASP A 38 -3.60 10.13 0.81
C ASP A 38 -2.45 10.45 1.77
N TYR A 39 -2.74 10.52 3.08
CA TYR A 39 -1.72 10.70 4.11
C TYR A 39 -0.75 9.53 4.15
N LEU A 40 -1.25 8.29 4.25
CA LEU A 40 -0.41 7.08 4.29
C LEU A 40 0.43 6.94 3.02
N PHE A 41 -0.15 7.23 1.87
CA PHE A 41 0.52 7.19 0.59
C PHE A 41 1.66 8.20 0.51
N LYS A 42 1.50 9.38 1.10
CA LYS A 42 2.54 10.41 1.17
C LYS A 42 3.71 9.99 2.07
N ILE A 43 3.43 9.36 3.22
CA ILE A 43 4.44 9.11 4.24
C ILE A 43 5.18 7.77 4.08
N VAL A 44 4.70 6.87 3.21
CA VAL A 44 5.27 5.50 3.09
C VAL A 44 6.75 5.49 2.69
N ASP A 45 7.22 6.54 2.00
CA ASP A 45 8.62 6.71 1.57
C ASP A 45 9.50 7.39 2.63
N GLU A 46 8.97 7.78 3.79
CA GLU A 46 9.75 8.46 4.82
C GLU A 46 10.85 7.53 5.37
N SER A 47 12.11 7.96 5.25
CA SER A 47 13.28 7.19 5.67
C SER A 47 13.33 6.90 7.18
N THR A 48 12.54 7.64 7.97
CA THR A 48 12.41 7.43 9.42
C THR A 48 11.53 6.22 9.78
N LEU A 49 10.80 5.65 8.82
CA LEU A 49 9.96 4.48 9.05
C LEU A 49 10.79 3.19 9.04
N SER A 50 10.55 2.34 10.03
CA SER A 50 11.11 0.99 10.03
C SER A 50 10.48 0.12 8.94
N GLU A 51 11.16 -0.96 8.56
CA GLU A 51 10.64 -1.89 7.54
C GLU A 51 9.27 -2.49 7.93
N ASP A 52 9.02 -2.69 9.23
CA ASP A 52 7.75 -3.16 9.77
C ASP A 52 6.62 -2.14 9.54
N GLN A 53 6.92 -0.86 9.78
CA GLN A 53 5.96 0.22 9.57
C GLN A 53 5.60 0.35 8.10
N VAL A 54 6.59 0.36 7.21
CA VAL A 54 6.35 0.45 5.77
C VAL A 54 5.54 -0.74 5.28
N ALA A 55 5.91 -1.97 5.66
CA ALA A 55 5.14 -3.16 5.29
C ALA A 55 3.67 -3.10 5.76
N ASN A 56 3.42 -2.62 6.98
CA ASN A 56 2.06 -2.47 7.49
C ASN A 56 1.29 -1.32 6.81
N ILE A 57 1.96 -0.22 6.47
CA ILE A 57 1.38 0.86 5.67
C ILE A 57 0.96 0.34 4.29
N LEU A 58 1.82 -0.41 3.61
CA LEU A 58 1.50 -1.00 2.30
C LEU A 58 0.29 -1.93 2.34
N ARG A 59 0.21 -2.80 3.35
CA ARG A 59 -0.97 -3.66 3.55
C ARG A 59 -2.23 -2.85 3.78
N THR A 60 -2.14 -1.80 4.60
CA THR A 60 -3.28 -0.91 4.89
C THR A 60 -3.72 -0.16 3.64
N LEU A 61 -2.78 0.37 2.85
CA LEU A 61 -3.05 1.02 1.56
C LEU A 61 -3.73 0.06 0.58
N CYS A 62 -3.29 -1.20 0.50
CA CYS A 62 -3.91 -2.21 -0.35
C CYS A 62 -5.33 -2.57 0.11
N ALA A 63 -5.55 -2.68 1.42
CA ALA A 63 -6.88 -2.90 1.97
C ALA A 63 -7.80 -1.69 1.70
N MET A 64 -7.24 -0.47 1.68
CA MET A 64 -7.92 0.79 1.36
C MET A 64 -7.90 1.17 -0.13
N ARG A 65 -7.49 0.26 -1.03
CA ARG A 65 -7.25 0.55 -2.46
C ARG A 65 -8.40 1.27 -3.20
N GLY A 66 -9.65 1.06 -2.79
CA GLY A 66 -10.83 1.74 -3.36
C GLY A 66 -10.97 3.22 -2.98
N HIS A 67 -10.07 3.77 -2.16
CA HIS A 67 -10.05 5.19 -1.77
C HIS A 67 -8.98 6.02 -2.50
N GLY A 68 -8.09 5.36 -3.25
CA GLY A 68 -7.01 5.98 -4.01
C GLY A 68 -7.06 5.63 -5.50
N GLU A 69 -6.12 6.18 -6.25
CA GLU A 69 -5.89 5.80 -7.64
C GLU A 69 -5.04 4.52 -7.65
N ILE A 70 -5.63 3.41 -8.11
CA ILE A 70 -4.99 2.10 -8.06
C ILE A 70 -3.69 2.05 -8.86
N GLU A 71 -3.62 2.76 -9.99
CA GLU A 71 -2.43 2.85 -10.85
C GLU A 71 -1.24 3.48 -10.10
N LEU A 72 -1.48 4.57 -9.36
CA LEU A 72 -0.45 5.20 -8.53
C LEU A 72 0.03 4.25 -7.44
N PHE A 73 -0.87 3.45 -6.86
CA PHE A 73 -0.50 2.46 -5.87
C PHE A 73 0.32 1.31 -6.44
N ILE A 74 -0.04 0.81 -7.63
CA ILE A 74 0.74 -0.22 -8.32
C ILE A 74 2.15 0.29 -8.65
N ASN A 75 2.27 1.52 -9.17
CA ASN A 75 3.57 2.14 -9.43
C ASN A 75 4.41 2.30 -8.16
N LYS A 76 3.76 2.65 -7.04
CA LYS A 76 4.41 2.69 -5.73
C LYS A 76 4.93 1.31 -5.32
N LEU A 77 4.14 0.25 -5.49
CA LEU A 77 4.58 -1.12 -5.20
C LEU A 77 5.79 -1.52 -6.06
N PHE A 78 5.76 -1.26 -7.38
CA PHE A 78 6.90 -1.51 -8.26
C PHE A 78 8.18 -0.83 -7.76
N SER A 79 8.11 0.44 -7.36
CA SER A 79 9.28 1.16 -6.83
C SER A 79 9.85 0.55 -5.54
N LEU A 80 9.01 -0.12 -4.75
CA LEU A 80 9.38 -0.71 -3.46
C LEU A 80 9.80 -2.18 -3.57
N VAL A 81 9.63 -2.83 -4.73
CA VAL A 81 10.20 -4.17 -4.99
C VAL A 81 11.72 -4.15 -4.90
N GLU A 82 12.35 -3.04 -5.32
CA GLU A 82 13.81 -2.84 -5.28
C GLU A 82 14.30 -2.21 -3.95
N ASP A 83 13.44 -2.08 -2.94
CA ASP A 83 13.82 -1.54 -1.62
C ASP A 83 14.83 -2.47 -0.92
N GLU A 84 15.90 -1.90 -0.37
CA GLU A 84 16.96 -2.64 0.32
C GLU A 84 16.46 -3.36 1.59
N ARG A 85 15.35 -2.91 2.17
CA ARG A 85 14.72 -3.53 3.34
C ARG A 85 13.94 -4.75 2.87
N LEU A 86 14.48 -5.93 3.15
CA LEU A 86 13.94 -7.22 2.71
C LEU A 86 12.43 -7.37 2.95
N LYS A 87 11.92 -6.95 4.12
CA LYS A 87 10.49 -7.07 4.43
C LYS A 87 9.62 -6.16 3.56
N VAL A 88 10.11 -4.98 3.21
CA VAL A 88 9.41 -4.03 2.33
C VAL A 88 9.34 -4.61 0.93
N SER A 89 10.48 -5.03 0.37
CA SER A 89 10.56 -5.66 -0.95
C SER A 89 9.66 -6.90 -1.08
N LEU A 90 9.70 -7.81 -0.10
CA LEU A 90 8.85 -9.00 -0.08
C LEU A 90 7.36 -8.64 0.01
N THR A 91 7.00 -7.66 0.84
CA THR A 91 5.60 -7.23 0.99
C THR A 91 5.10 -6.55 -0.28
N ALA A 92 5.93 -5.69 -0.90
CA ALA A 92 5.60 -5.02 -2.14
C ALA A 92 5.37 -6.01 -3.28
N SER A 93 6.30 -6.98 -3.43
CA SER A 93 6.19 -8.07 -4.41
C SER A 93 4.91 -8.89 -4.24
N TYR A 94 4.61 -9.29 -3.00
CA TYR A 94 3.40 -10.06 -2.70
C TYR A 94 2.11 -9.28 -3.02
N LEU A 95 2.04 -8.01 -2.61
CA LEU A 95 0.84 -7.20 -2.86
C LEU A 95 0.67 -6.90 -4.34
N LEU A 96 1.77 -6.72 -5.07
CA LEU A 96 1.75 -6.55 -6.51
C LEU A 96 1.17 -7.80 -7.18
N GLU A 97 1.71 -8.99 -6.89
CA GLU A 97 1.19 -10.26 -7.41
C GLU A 97 -0.30 -10.43 -7.10
N PHE A 98 -0.71 -10.17 -5.84
CA PHE A 98 -2.10 -10.24 -5.42
C PHE A 98 -3.01 -9.32 -6.25
N LEU A 99 -2.63 -8.05 -6.44
CA LEU A 99 -3.43 -7.10 -7.21
C LEU A 99 -3.53 -7.50 -8.69
N LEU A 100 -2.48 -8.09 -9.24
CA LEU A 100 -2.45 -8.57 -10.62
C LEU A 100 -3.32 -9.80 -10.80
N GLN A 101 -3.28 -10.76 -9.88
CA GLN A 101 -4.19 -11.90 -9.87
C GLN A 101 -5.64 -11.46 -9.69
N MET A 102 -5.92 -10.45 -8.87
CA MET A 102 -7.25 -9.86 -8.79
C MET A 102 -7.68 -9.26 -10.12
N LYS A 103 -6.77 -8.61 -10.86
CA LYS A 103 -7.03 -8.04 -12.18
C LYS A 103 -7.25 -9.13 -13.24
N GLU A 104 -6.49 -10.22 -13.22
CA GLU A 104 -6.67 -11.36 -14.12
C GLU A 104 -7.97 -12.14 -13.84
N ASN A 105 -8.47 -12.12 -12.60
CA ASN A 105 -9.79 -12.64 -12.25
C ASN A 105 -10.93 -11.63 -12.48
N LEU A 106 -10.63 -10.46 -13.06
CA LEU A 106 -11.59 -9.42 -13.44
C LEU A 106 -11.53 -9.22 -14.97
N ASP A 107 -12.20 -10.11 -15.71
CA ASP A 107 -12.63 -9.91 -17.12
C ASP A 107 -13.61 -8.72 -17.30
N TYR A 108 -13.45 -7.64 -16.51
CA TYR A 108 -14.32 -6.45 -16.51
C TYR A 108 -13.57 -5.11 -16.59
N LEU A 109 -12.23 -5.09 -16.72
CA LEU A 109 -11.47 -3.84 -16.90
C LEU A 109 -10.55 -3.90 -18.13
N ASP A 110 -11.10 -3.41 -19.23
CA ASP A 110 -10.52 -3.32 -20.57
C ASP A 110 -9.42 -2.23 -20.66
N ILE A 111 -8.24 -2.47 -20.07
CA ILE A 111 -7.07 -1.57 -20.19
C ILE A 111 -5.85 -2.35 -20.73
N PRO A 112 -5.56 -2.28 -22.05
CA PRO A 112 -4.53 -3.08 -22.73
C PRO A 112 -3.08 -2.79 -22.31
N LEU A 113 -2.77 -1.54 -21.94
CA LEU A 113 -1.38 -1.07 -21.82
C LEU A 113 -0.64 -1.67 -20.62
N GLU A 114 -1.35 -1.89 -19.53
CA GLU A 114 -0.79 -2.41 -18.28
C GLU A 114 -0.52 -3.92 -18.36
N ARG A 115 -1.29 -4.64 -19.20
CA ARG A 115 -1.10 -6.08 -19.45
C ARG A 115 0.20 -6.35 -20.21
N GLU A 116 0.51 -5.53 -21.22
CA GLU A 116 1.76 -5.65 -21.97
C GLU A 116 2.99 -5.36 -21.12
N GLN A 117 2.92 -4.36 -20.24
CA GLN A 117 4.02 -4.05 -19.33
C GLN A 117 4.26 -5.20 -18.36
N LEU A 118 3.19 -5.81 -17.84
CA LEU A 118 3.29 -6.93 -16.92
C LEU A 118 3.87 -8.20 -17.53
N MET A 119 3.43 -8.55 -18.74
CA MET A 119 3.92 -9.74 -19.45
C MET A 119 5.42 -9.66 -19.76
N ARG A 120 6.00 -8.46 -19.84
CA ARG A 120 7.45 -8.27 -20.00
C ARG A 120 8.24 -8.55 -18.71
N PHE A 121 7.63 -8.37 -17.54
CA PHE A 121 8.27 -8.68 -16.26
C PHE A 121 8.14 -10.16 -15.87
N ILE A 122 7.04 -10.82 -16.27
CA ILE A 122 6.79 -12.24 -15.94
C ILE A 122 7.59 -13.20 -16.83
N ASN A 123 7.87 -12.84 -18.09
CA ASN A 123 8.58 -13.70 -19.05
C ASN A 123 10.11 -13.51 -19.08
N LYS A 124 10.70 -13.03 -17.98
CA LYS A 124 12.15 -12.94 -17.77
C LYS A 124 12.58 -13.93 -16.69
#